data_AF-A0A7S1DIG7-F1
#
_entry.id   AF-A0A7S1DIG7-F1
#
_cell.length_a   1.000
_cell.length_b   1.000
_cell.length_c   1.000
_cell.angle_alpha   90.00
_cell.angle_beta   90.00
_cell.angle_gamma   90.00
#
_symmetry.space_group_name_H-M   'P 1'
#
loop_
_entity.id
_entity.type
_entity.pdbx_description
1 polymer ?
#
loop_
_entity_poly.entity_id
_entity_poly.type
_entity_poly.pdbx_seq_one_letter_code
_entity_poly.pdbx_strand_id
1 'polypeptide(L)'
;QINFARLADNLAAIAFRFPFRIPPDYSLIIRSLTILEGIALSSDPDFNIVDEAYPYVARRLLFDRSETLQDALTEILLDANGRLKWNRLLALVNVISSSPPGASAASPEVPSGGGG
;
A
#
# COMPACT_ATOMS: atom_id res chain seq x y z
N GLN A 1 -11.91 6.72 2.23
CA GLN A 1 -10.74 5.97 2.73
C GLN A 1 -10.77 4.59 2.08
N ILE A 2 -9.63 4.13 1.55
CA ILE A 2 -9.51 2.84 0.86
C ILE A 2 -8.87 1.87 1.84
N ASN A 3 -9.60 0.86 2.32
CA ASN A 3 -9.06 -0.25 3.11
C ASN A 3 -8.83 -1.47 2.21
N PHE A 4 -8.07 -2.45 2.69
CA PHE A 4 -7.64 -3.58 1.89
C PHE A 4 -8.80 -4.54 1.55
N ALA A 5 -9.75 -4.72 2.45
CA ALA A 5 -10.98 -5.46 2.16
C ALA A 5 -11.73 -4.89 0.94
N ARG A 6 -11.99 -3.57 0.90
CA ARG A 6 -12.63 -2.93 -0.27
C ARG A 6 -11.77 -2.99 -1.52
N LEU A 7 -10.44 -2.91 -1.38
CA LEU A 7 -9.52 -3.05 -2.51
C LEU A 7 -9.63 -4.46 -3.12
N ALA A 8 -9.66 -5.49 -2.27
CA ALA A 8 -9.82 -6.88 -2.68
C ALA A 8 -11.17 -7.12 -3.36
N ASP A 9 -12.26 -6.57 -2.81
CA ASP A 9 -13.60 -6.65 -3.41
C ASP A 9 -13.65 -5.99 -4.80
N ASN A 10 -13.06 -4.81 -4.93
CA ASN A 10 -12.97 -4.10 -6.21
C ASN A 10 -12.16 -4.91 -7.24
N LEU A 11 -11.04 -5.50 -6.82
CA LEU A 11 -10.22 -6.33 -7.68
C LEU A 11 -10.99 -7.58 -8.14
N ALA A 12 -11.72 -8.23 -7.22
CA ALA A 12 -12.57 -9.38 -7.54
C ALA A 12 -13.65 -8.99 -8.56
N ALA A 13 -14.33 -7.85 -8.37
CA ALA A 13 -15.33 -7.34 -9.30
C ALA A 13 -14.75 -7.07 -10.70
N ILE A 14 -13.52 -6.53 -10.78
CA ILE A 14 -12.83 -6.30 -12.05
C ILE A 14 -12.46 -7.64 -12.72
N ALA A 15 -12.00 -8.63 -11.96
CA ALA A 15 -11.68 -9.97 -12.47
C ALA A 15 -12.93 -10.75 -12.93
N PHE A 16 -14.11 -10.44 -12.40
CA PHE A 16 -15.37 -10.93 -12.95
C PHE A 16 -15.76 -10.21 -14.24
N ARG A 17 -15.51 -8.90 -14.33
CA ARG A 17 -15.89 -8.08 -15.49
C ARG A 17 -15.00 -8.30 -16.71
N PHE A 18 -13.71 -8.58 -16.50
CA PHE A 18 -12.76 -8.95 -17.53
C PHE A 18 -12.21 -10.34 -17.20
N PRO A 19 -12.34 -11.35 -18.07
CA PRO A 19 -12.07 -12.75 -17.74
C PRO A 19 -10.57 -13.10 -17.64
N PHE A 20 -9.78 -12.28 -16.95
CA PHE A 20 -8.44 -12.67 -16.51
C PHE A 20 -8.56 -13.51 -15.24
N ARG A 21 -7.78 -14.59 -15.14
CA ARG A 21 -7.71 -15.44 -13.95
C ARG A 21 -6.62 -14.89 -13.03
N ILE A 22 -6.96 -14.63 -11.77
CA ILE A 22 -5.97 -14.28 -10.75
C ILE A 22 -5.16 -15.56 -10.43
N PRO A 23 -3.83 -15.57 -10.59
CA PRO A 23 -3.03 -16.74 -10.23
C PRO A 23 -3.17 -17.08 -8.73
N PRO A 24 -3.06 -18.37 -8.34
CA PRO A 24 -3.25 -18.82 -6.97
C PRO A 24 -2.37 -18.10 -5.93
N ASP A 25 -1.14 -17.75 -6.31
CA ASP A 25 -0.21 -17.08 -5.39
C ASP A 25 -0.72 -15.70 -4.96
N TYR A 26 -1.31 -14.95 -5.89
CA TYR A 26 -1.87 -13.62 -5.59
C TYR A 26 -3.15 -13.71 -4.75
N SER A 27 -4.00 -14.70 -4.99
CA SER A 27 -5.23 -14.88 -4.19
C SER A 27 -4.89 -15.22 -2.74
N LEU A 28 -3.83 -15.99 -2.51
CA LEU A 28 -3.33 -16.31 -1.19
C LEU A 28 -2.77 -15.08 -0.47
N ILE A 29 -2.00 -14.25 -1.17
CA ILE A 29 -1.48 -12.97 -0.63
C ILE A 29 -2.65 -12.07 -0.21
N ILE A 30 -3.64 -11.87 -1.09
CA ILE A 30 -4.81 -11.04 -0.80
C ILE A 30 -5.56 -11.58 0.43
N ARG A 31 -5.87 -12.88 0.46
CA ARG A 31 -6.57 -13.49 1.60
C ARG A 31 -5.80 -13.31 2.91
N SER A 32 -4.49 -13.49 2.88
CA SER A 32 -3.64 -13.34 4.07
C SER A 32 -3.67 -11.91 4.59
N LEU A 33 -3.55 -10.93 3.69
CA LEU A 33 -3.61 -9.50 4.04
C LEU A 33 -4.98 -9.08 4.57
N THR A 34 -6.08 -9.58 4.00
CA THR A 34 -7.44 -9.32 4.52
C THR A 34 -7.62 -9.84 5.95
N ILE A 35 -7.10 -11.03 6.26
CA ILE A 35 -7.16 -11.58 7.62
C ILE A 35 -6.32 -10.73 8.58
N LEU A 36 -5.10 -10.34 8.17
CA LEU A 36 -4.22 -9.50 8.98
C LEU A 36 -4.84 -8.12 9.25
N GLU A 37 -5.45 -7.49 8.24
CA GLU A 37 -6.19 -6.24 8.40
C GLU A 37 -7.34 -6.41 9.40
N GLY A 38 -8.10 -7.50 9.30
CA GLY A 38 -9.18 -7.81 10.25
C GLY A 38 -8.70 -7.97 11.70
N ILE A 39 -7.51 -8.56 11.90
CA ILE A 39 -6.88 -8.67 13.23
C ILE A 39 -6.42 -7.29 13.72
N ALA A 40 -5.78 -6.50 12.86
CA ALA A 40 -5.31 -5.16 13.22
C ALA A 40 -6.47 -4.23 13.62
N LEU A 41 -7.59 -4.29 12.89
CA LEU A 41 -8.81 -3.54 13.18
C LEU A 41 -9.42 -3.87 14.56
N SER A 42 -9.15 -5.07 15.10
CA SER A 42 -9.60 -5.43 16.45
C SER A 42 -8.80 -4.73 17.55
N SER A 43 -7.58 -4.28 17.24
CA SER A 43 -6.70 -3.53 18.15
C SER A 43 -6.81 -2.02 17.96
N ASP A 44 -6.88 -1.57 16.70
CA ASP A 44 -7.01 -0.17 16.30
C ASP A 44 -8.13 -0.04 15.25
N PRO A 45 -9.32 0.48 15.63
CA PRO A 45 -10.45 0.61 14.71
C PRO A 45 -10.20 1.52 13.49
N ASP A 46 -9.23 2.44 13.58
CA ASP A 46 -8.89 3.38 12.51
C ASP A 46 -7.74 2.87 11.63
N PHE A 47 -7.23 1.66 11.91
CA PHE A 47 -6.13 1.06 11.18
C PHE A 47 -6.44 0.87 9.69
N ASN A 48 -5.50 1.26 8.83
CA ASN A 48 -5.56 1.01 7.40
C ASN A 48 -4.21 0.56 6.86
N ILE A 49 -4.11 -0.73 6.52
CA ILE A 49 -2.86 -1.33 6.03
C ILE A 49 -2.33 -0.64 4.75
N VAL A 50 -3.22 -0.09 3.92
CA VAL A 50 -2.83 0.61 2.70
C VAL A 50 -2.11 1.92 3.04
N ASP A 51 -2.62 2.66 4.03
CA ASP A 51 -2.04 3.93 4.47
C ASP A 51 -0.67 3.69 5.14
N GLU A 52 -0.55 2.61 5.94
CA GLU A 52 0.71 2.19 6.57
C GLU A 52 1.76 1.73 5.55
N ALA A 53 1.35 1.02 4.49
CA ALA A 53 2.27 0.54 3.46
C ALA A 53 2.67 1.65 2.47
N TYR A 54 1.87 2.71 2.35
CA TYR A 54 2.03 3.73 1.32
C TYR A 54 3.42 4.41 1.32
N PRO A 55 3.99 4.82 2.47
CA PRO A 55 5.34 5.42 2.49
C PRO A 55 6.44 4.47 2.03
N TYR A 56 6.32 3.17 2.31
CA TYR A 56 7.27 2.18 1.84
C TYR A 56 7.21 2.03 0.32
N VAL A 57 6.00 1.91 -0.24
CA VAL A 57 5.79 1.80 -1.70
C VAL A 57 6.25 3.07 -2.42
N ALA A 58 5.93 4.25 -1.89
CA ALA A 58 6.36 5.54 -2.46
C ALA A 58 7.90 5.67 -2.49
N ARG A 59 8.58 5.26 -1.42
CA ARG A 59 10.06 5.21 -1.39
C ARG A 59 10.61 4.22 -2.40
N ARG A 60 10.05 3.00 -2.45
CA ARG A 60 10.47 1.97 -3.40
C ARG A 60 10.35 2.48 -4.84
N LEU A 61 9.22 3.09 -5.18
CA LEU A 61 8.96 3.63 -6.51
C LEU A 61 9.95 4.73 -6.92
N LEU A 62 10.45 5.53 -5.98
CA LEU A 62 11.35 6.65 -6.26
C LEU A 62 12.83 6.30 -6.25
N PHE A 63 13.24 5.30 -5.45
CA PHE A 63 14.65 4.99 -5.24
C PHE A 63 15.10 3.67 -5.87
N ASP A 64 14.19 2.74 -6.17
CA ASP A 64 14.54 1.48 -6.82
C ASP A 64 14.91 1.74 -8.30
N ARG A 65 15.96 1.05 -8.77
CA ARG A 65 16.49 1.18 -10.13
C ARG A 65 15.92 0.13 -11.10
N SER A 66 14.92 -0.64 -10.70
CA SER A 66 14.20 -1.54 -11.58
C SER A 66 13.57 -0.77 -12.76
N GLU A 67 13.80 -1.25 -13.99
CA GLU A 67 13.20 -0.72 -15.22
C GLU A 67 11.67 -0.61 -15.08
N THR A 68 11.03 -1.66 -14.56
CA THR A 68 9.58 -1.69 -14.33
C THR A 68 9.10 -0.60 -13.37
N LEU A 69 9.85 -0.30 -12.31
CA LEU A 69 9.47 0.75 -11.35
C LEU A 69 9.73 2.15 -11.89
N GLN A 70 10.75 2.33 -12.73
CA GLN A 70 10.98 3.59 -13.43
C GLN A 70 9.90 3.88 -14.46
N ASP A 71 9.45 2.85 -15.19
CA ASP A 71 8.32 2.96 -16.11
C ASP A 71 7.04 3.33 -15.36
N ALA A 72 6.73 2.61 -14.28
CA ALA A 72 5.58 2.91 -13.44
C ALA A 72 5.64 4.33 -12.85
N LEU A 73 6.81 4.78 -12.39
CA LEU A 73 7.00 6.15 -11.91
C LEU A 73 6.75 7.17 -13.03
N THR A 74 7.24 6.88 -14.23
CA THR A 74 7.05 7.73 -15.42
C THR A 74 5.57 7.85 -15.78
N GLU A 75 4.81 6.76 -15.79
CA GLU A 75 3.37 6.77 -16.03
C GLU A 75 2.58 7.54 -14.95
N ILE A 76 3.04 7.46 -13.70
CA ILE A 76 2.44 8.19 -12.58
C ILE A 76 2.70 9.70 -12.70
N LEU A 77 3.92 10.08 -13.08
CA LEU A 77 4.36 11.47 -13.13
C LEU A 77 4.00 12.19 -14.43
N LEU A 78 3.90 11.49 -15.56
CA LEU A 78 3.62 12.10 -16.85
C LEU A 78 2.16 11.88 -17.28
N ASP A 79 1.59 12.86 -17.97
CA ASP A 79 0.35 12.67 -18.72
C ASP A 79 0.61 12.05 -20.10
N ALA A 80 -0.45 11.73 -20.84
CA ALA A 80 -0.36 11.15 -22.18
C ALA A 80 0.36 12.06 -23.21
N ASN A 81 0.55 13.34 -22.87
CA ASN A 81 1.25 14.33 -23.69
C ASN A 81 2.69 14.59 -23.20
N GLY A 82 3.18 13.81 -22.24
CA GLY A 82 4.51 13.98 -21.64
C GLY A 82 4.63 15.18 -20.69
N ARG A 83 3.53 15.78 -20.25
CA ARG A 83 3.54 16.88 -19.28
C ARG A 83 3.58 16.32 -17.86
N LEU A 84 4.39 16.94 -17.03
CA LEU A 84 4.54 16.57 -15.64
C LEU A 84 3.27 16.90 -14.83
N LYS A 85 2.71 15.89 -14.17
CA LYS A 85 1.64 15.99 -13.18
C LYS A 85 2.23 16.47 -11.86
N TRP A 86 2.43 17.79 -11.73
CA TRP A 86 2.97 18.41 -10.53
C TRP A 86 2.27 17.98 -9.23
N ASN A 87 0.94 17.82 -9.25
CA ASN A 87 0.18 17.35 -8.10
C ASN A 87 0.61 15.96 -7.61
N ARG A 88 0.97 15.05 -8.53
CA ARG A 88 1.43 13.69 -8.18
C ARG A 88 2.85 13.71 -7.65
N LEU A 89 3.72 14.51 -8.26
CA LEU A 89 5.09 14.71 -7.77
C LEU A 89 5.08 15.27 -6.33
N LEU A 90 4.30 16.33 -6.10
CA LEU A 90 4.19 16.95 -4.78
C LEU A 90 3.63 15.99 -3.74
N ALA A 91 2.62 15.18 -4.11
CA ALA A 91 2.08 14.16 -3.21
C ALA A 91 3.17 13.14 -2.79
N LEU A 92 3.98 12.65 -3.75
CA LEU A 92 5.06 11.71 -3.47
C LEU A 92 6.16 12.32 -2.59
N VAL A 93 6.59 13.55 -2.89
CA VAL A 93 7.60 14.26 -2.08
C VAL A 93 7.09 14.50 -0.66
N ASN A 94 5.83 14.92 -0.51
CA ASN A 94 5.23 15.15 0.80
C ASN A 94 5.24 13.89 1.66
N VAL A 95 4.89 12.74 1.08
CA VAL A 95 4.83 11.44 1.76
C VAL A 95 6.20 10.98 2.27
N ILE A 96 7.27 11.25 1.52
CA ILE A 96 8.63 10.94 1.98
C ILE A 96 9.07 11.93 3.06
N SER A 97 8.72 13.21 2.88
CA SER A 97 9.11 14.28 3.81
C SER A 97 8.46 14.11 5.18
N SER A 98 7.23 13.59 5.22
CA SER A 98 6.48 13.33 6.45
C SER A 98 6.82 11.98 7.11
N SER A 99 7.60 11.11 6.46
CA SER A 99 7.91 9.76 6.97
C SER A 99 9.43 9.56 7.12
N PRO A 100 9.99 9.57 8.36
CA PRO A 100 11.41 9.38 8.57
C PRO A 100 11.88 7.99 8.09
N PRO A 101 13.14 7.86 7.63
CA PRO A 101 13.71 6.57 7.26
C PRO A 101 13.83 5.69 8.52
N GLY A 102 12.90 4.72 8.66
CA GLY A 102 12.92 3.72 9.75
C GLY A 102 11.70 3.70 10.69
N ALA A 103 10.70 4.58 10.51
CA ALA A 103 9.59 4.67 11.47
C ALA A 103 8.51 3.56 11.36
N SER A 104 8.39 2.88 10.22
CA SER A 104 7.35 1.85 9.98
C SER A 104 7.79 0.43 10.38
N ALA A 105 8.48 0.32 11.52
CA ALA A 105 8.78 -0.96 12.17
C ALA A 105 8.82 -0.82 13.70
N ALA A 106 8.16 0.21 14.27
CA ALA A 106 8.01 0.33 15.71
C ALA A 106 7.02 -0.75 16.19
N SER A 107 7.58 -1.70 16.93
CA SER A 107 7.04 -2.92 17.54
C SER A 107 5.58 -2.89 18.00
N PRO A 108 4.86 -4.03 17.95
CA PRO A 108 3.65 -4.19 18.72
C PRO A 108 4.03 -4.07 20.21
N GLU A 109 3.39 -3.14 20.91
CA GLU A 109 3.53 -2.98 22.36
C GLU A 109 3.04 -4.27 23.02
N VAL A 110 3.96 -5.06 23.58
CA VAL A 110 3.62 -6.25 24.36
C VAL A 110 3.04 -5.75 25.68
N PRO A 111 1.78 -6.08 26.05
CA PRO A 111 1.24 -5.64 27.32
C PRO A 111 2.06 -6.27 28.44
N SER A 112 2.70 -5.41 29.24
CA SER A 112 3.46 -5.84 30.40
C SER A 112 2.51 -6.49 31.40
N GLY A 113 2.62 -7.80 31.56
CA GLY A 113 1.94 -8.56 32.60
C GLY A 113 2.34 -8.03 33.97
N GLY A 114 1.43 -7.31 34.61
CA GLY A 114 1.51 -6.98 36.03
C GLY A 114 1.13 -8.20 36.85
N GLY A 115 2.13 -8.91 37.37
CA GLY A 115 1.95 -9.85 38.47
C GLY A 115 1.60 -9.11 39.75
N GLY A 116 0.58 -9.63 40.44
CA GLY A 116 0.17 -9.28 41.80
C GLY A 116 -0.72 -10.38 42.33
#